data_AF-A0A0K1PZB7-F1
#
_entry.id   AF-A0A0K1PZB7-F1
#
_cell.length_a   1.000
_cell.length_b   1.000
_cell.length_c   1.000
_cell.angle_alpha   90.00
_cell.angle_beta   90.00
_cell.angle_gamma   90.00
#
_symmetry.space_group_name_H-M   'P 1'
#
loop_
_entity.id
_entity.type
_entity.pdbx_description
1 polymer ?
#
loop_
_entity_poly.entity_id
_entity_poly.type
_entity_poly.pdbx_seq_one_letter_code
_entity_poly.pdbx_strand_id
1 'polypeptide(L)'
;MRREVIVENAVNPKGDLQKTRRESSEAHFTPRFLEIELTVPSMPRVVGGDVFDAWSWSESDVLTWRRPLSKSSPSAALDTSAPIDGSNPAGLVFVMHAECTFLPRELAKLHASGYGLDEEWALAPYAIDDATDELFANRVRPRDVFWLAAPDLHALVWGLHDWVHFHNHGPFDDPPATELQCDLVALAWLRANRDRIGLGQDVVDRVARELAALTRRRFGDAGRPMPVDDVEGLFAAPYPSSMVYG
;
A
#
# COMPACT_ATOMS: atom_id res chain seq x y z
N MET A 1 -39.79 29.54 -4.25
CA MET A 1 -41.21 29.37 -3.84
C MET A 1 -41.85 28.33 -4.75
N ARG A 2 -42.29 27.21 -4.16
CA ARG A 2 -43.37 26.24 -4.52
C ARG A 2 -43.63 25.89 -6.01
N ARG A 3 -43.36 24.63 -6.38
CA ARG A 3 -44.29 23.48 -6.67
C ARG A 3 -44.72 23.47 -8.16
N GLU A 4 -44.70 22.35 -8.87
CA GLU A 4 -45.55 21.17 -8.66
C GLU A 4 -44.89 19.84 -9.08
N VAL A 5 -45.16 18.78 -8.31
CA VAL A 5 -44.96 17.38 -8.68
C VAL A 5 -46.35 16.84 -9.02
N ILE A 6 -46.53 16.35 -10.24
CA ILE A 6 -47.78 15.71 -10.68
C ILE A 6 -47.78 14.27 -10.13
N VAL A 7 -48.78 13.97 -9.30
CA VAL A 7 -49.09 12.61 -8.83
C VAL A 7 -50.34 12.16 -9.57
N GLU A 8 -50.18 11.25 -10.53
CA GLU A 8 -51.32 10.52 -11.09
C GLU A 8 -51.56 9.27 -10.24
N ASN A 9 -52.68 9.26 -9.52
CA ASN A 9 -53.18 8.07 -8.83
C ASN A 9 -54.12 7.31 -9.78
N ALA A 10 -53.68 6.18 -10.31
CA ALA A 10 -54.57 5.21 -10.92
C ALA A 10 -55.10 4.24 -9.84
N VAL A 11 -56.41 4.26 -9.60
CA VAL A 11 -57.11 3.34 -8.68
C VAL A 11 -57.62 2.14 -9.49
N ASN A 12 -57.20 0.93 -9.11
CA ASN A 12 -57.68 -0.34 -9.68
C ASN A 12 -58.95 -0.80 -8.90
N PRO A 13 -60.03 -1.30 -9.53
CA PRO A 13 -61.31 -1.57 -8.85
C PRO A 13 -61.38 -2.89 -8.05
N LYS A 14 -60.24 -3.53 -7.78
CA LYS A 14 -60.18 -4.74 -6.95
C LYS A 14 -59.19 -4.46 -5.83
N GLY A 15 -59.69 -4.34 -4.61
CA GLY A 15 -58.96 -3.86 -3.42
C GLY A 15 -57.85 -4.77 -2.90
N ASP A 16 -56.88 -5.11 -3.76
CA ASP A 16 -55.63 -5.76 -3.38
C ASP A 16 -54.47 -4.77 -3.49
N LEU A 17 -53.75 -4.58 -2.39
CA LEU A 17 -52.50 -3.84 -2.32
C LEU A 17 -51.43 -4.56 -3.14
N GLN A 18 -51.28 -4.20 -4.42
CA GLN A 18 -50.07 -4.52 -5.15
C GLN A 18 -48.93 -3.64 -4.63
N LYS A 19 -48.12 -4.21 -3.72
CA LYS A 19 -46.76 -3.72 -3.48
C LYS A 19 -45.97 -3.88 -4.77
N THR A 20 -45.90 -2.83 -5.57
CA THR A 20 -44.88 -2.70 -6.61
C THR A 20 -43.53 -2.59 -5.89
N ARG A 21 -42.91 -3.75 -5.66
CA ARG A 21 -41.51 -3.85 -5.29
C ARG A 21 -40.74 -3.24 -6.46
N ARG A 22 -40.31 -1.99 -6.34
CA ARG A 22 -39.23 -1.46 -7.17
C ARG A 22 -38.04 -2.38 -6.90
N GLU A 23 -37.81 -3.33 -7.79
CA GLU A 23 -36.50 -3.90 -7.99
C GLU A 23 -35.62 -2.73 -8.44
N SER A 24 -35.03 -2.05 -7.46
CA SER A 24 -33.81 -1.30 -7.69
C SER A 24 -32.84 -2.30 -8.27
N SER A 25 -32.62 -2.22 -9.59
CA SER A 25 -31.50 -2.90 -10.21
C SER A 25 -30.26 -2.40 -9.47
N GLU A 26 -29.75 -3.21 -8.54
CA GLU A 26 -28.40 -3.07 -8.04
C GLU A 26 -27.53 -3.26 -9.29
N ALA A 27 -27.18 -2.13 -9.90
CA ALA A 27 -26.19 -2.12 -10.95
C ALA A 27 -24.94 -2.73 -10.32
N HIS A 28 -24.63 -3.97 -10.70
CA HIS A 28 -23.40 -4.66 -10.29
C HIS A 28 -22.26 -3.67 -10.48
N PHE A 29 -21.75 -3.17 -9.36
CA PHE A 29 -20.62 -2.26 -9.36
C PHE A 29 -19.41 -3.12 -9.69
N THR A 30 -18.98 -3.12 -10.95
CA THR A 30 -17.66 -3.61 -11.30
C THR A 30 -16.69 -2.49 -10.98
N PRO A 31 -15.88 -2.59 -9.92
CA PRO A 31 -14.86 -1.60 -9.66
C PRO A 31 -13.88 -1.64 -10.82
N ARG A 32 -13.55 -0.48 -11.37
CA ARG A 32 -12.48 -0.38 -12.35
C ARG A 32 -11.22 -0.09 -11.57
N PHE A 33 -10.30 -1.05 -11.56
CA PHE A 33 -8.94 -0.79 -11.11
C PHE A 33 -8.09 -0.37 -12.31
N LEU A 34 -7.14 0.53 -12.06
CA LEU A 34 -5.95 0.61 -12.89
C LEU A 34 -4.95 -0.38 -12.31
N GLU A 35 -4.57 -1.37 -13.11
CA GLU A 35 -3.56 -2.36 -12.73
C GLU A 35 -2.21 -1.98 -13.35
N ILE A 36 -1.18 -1.94 -12.52
CA ILE A 36 0.19 -1.59 -12.90
C ILE A 36 1.14 -2.58 -12.24
N GLU A 37 2.02 -3.19 -13.03
CA GLU A 37 3.16 -3.94 -12.50
C GLU A 37 4.28 -2.96 -12.15
N LEU A 38 4.65 -2.92 -10.87
CA LEU A 38 5.75 -2.11 -10.36
C LEU A 38 7.02 -2.94 -10.33
N THR A 39 8.12 -2.39 -10.85
CA THR A 39 9.45 -3.01 -10.78
C THR A 39 10.02 -2.80 -9.37
N VAL A 40 10.22 -3.89 -8.63
CA VAL A 40 10.67 -3.90 -7.22
C VAL A 40 11.84 -4.87 -7.02
N PRO A 41 12.98 -4.67 -7.69
CA PRO A 41 14.11 -5.60 -7.65
C PRO A 41 14.73 -5.66 -6.26
N SER A 42 15.41 -6.77 -5.95
CA SER A 42 16.26 -6.88 -4.75
C SER A 42 17.28 -5.74 -4.70
N MET A 43 17.42 -5.12 -3.53
CA MET A 43 18.30 -3.98 -3.32
C MET A 43 19.46 -4.35 -2.39
N PRO A 44 20.64 -3.71 -2.51
CA PRO A 44 21.72 -3.88 -1.55
C PRO A 44 21.27 -3.55 -0.13
N ARG A 45 21.70 -4.35 0.86
CA ARG A 45 21.52 -4.00 2.27
C ARG A 45 22.48 -2.87 2.64
N VAL A 46 21.94 -1.82 3.25
CA VAL A 46 22.69 -0.63 3.64
C VAL A 46 22.84 -0.49 5.17
N VAL A 47 22.16 -1.33 5.94
CA VAL A 47 22.27 -1.41 7.41
C VAL A 47 23.07 -2.62 7.90
N GLY A 48 23.31 -2.67 9.21
CA GLY A 48 24.08 -3.68 9.91
C GLY A 48 23.57 -5.10 9.66
N GLY A 49 24.48 -6.07 9.79
CA GLY A 49 24.17 -7.48 9.52
C GLY A 49 23.24 -8.16 10.51
N ASP A 50 23.10 -7.55 11.68
CA ASP A 50 22.25 -7.92 12.81
C ASP A 50 20.80 -7.48 12.65
N VAL A 51 20.50 -6.51 11.77
CA VAL A 51 19.14 -6.03 11.53
C VAL A 51 18.28 -7.06 10.78
N PHE A 52 18.88 -7.76 9.81
CA PHE A 52 18.22 -8.78 8.99
C PHE A 52 19.09 -10.04 8.92
N ASP A 53 18.55 -11.19 9.33
CA ASP A 53 19.23 -12.48 9.29
C ASP A 53 19.08 -13.21 7.94
N ALA A 54 18.08 -12.82 7.12
CA ALA A 54 17.87 -13.29 5.77
C ALA A 54 17.41 -12.17 4.84
N TRP A 55 18.35 -11.28 4.49
CA TRP A 55 18.13 -10.21 3.51
C TRP A 55 17.96 -10.78 2.09
N SER A 56 16.94 -10.33 1.36
CA SER A 56 16.59 -10.75 0.00
C SER A 56 16.40 -12.27 -0.12
N TRP A 57 15.83 -12.91 0.91
CA TRP A 57 15.62 -14.37 0.93
C TRP A 57 14.64 -14.83 -0.16
N SER A 58 13.67 -13.97 -0.49
CA SER A 58 12.69 -14.21 -1.55
C SER A 58 13.01 -13.32 -2.74
N GLU A 59 13.25 -13.93 -3.89
CA GLU A 59 13.31 -13.22 -5.17
C GLU A 59 11.89 -12.75 -5.55
N SER A 60 11.64 -11.45 -5.49
CA SER A 60 10.61 -10.80 -6.29
C SER A 60 11.18 -9.55 -6.92
N ASP A 61 10.76 -9.33 -8.15
CA ASP A 61 11.13 -8.22 -9.01
C ASP A 61 9.90 -7.40 -9.43
N VAL A 62 8.70 -7.88 -9.11
CA VAL A 62 7.43 -7.26 -9.50
C VAL A 62 6.43 -7.25 -8.34
N LEU A 63 5.70 -6.14 -8.22
CA LEU A 63 4.52 -5.99 -7.39
C LEU A 63 3.36 -5.52 -8.26
N THR A 64 2.27 -6.31 -8.33
CA THR A 64 1.02 -5.84 -8.95
C THR A 64 0.36 -4.82 -8.02
N TRP A 65 0.24 -3.58 -8.48
CA TRP A 65 -0.51 -2.52 -7.81
C TRP A 65 -1.82 -2.27 -8.54
N ARG A 66 -2.92 -2.28 -7.77
CA ARG A 66 -4.26 -1.90 -8.25
C ARG A 66 -4.72 -0.63 -7.59
N ARG A 67 -4.80 0.42 -8.39
CA ARG A 67 -5.34 1.71 -7.96
C ARG A 67 -6.84 1.75 -8.23
N PRO A 68 -7.70 1.97 -7.22
CA PRO A 68 -9.13 2.14 -7.44
C PRO A 68 -9.39 3.38 -8.30
N LEU A 69 -10.25 3.25 -9.30
CA LEU A 69 -10.69 4.37 -10.11
C LEU A 69 -12.03 4.88 -9.58
N SER A 70 -12.08 6.18 -9.25
CA SER A 70 -13.34 6.82 -8.91
C SER A 70 -14.29 6.82 -10.11
N LYS A 71 -15.60 6.59 -9.86
CA LYS A 71 -16.67 6.73 -10.86
C LYS A 71 -16.67 8.11 -11.52
N SER A 72 -16.29 9.15 -10.77
CA SER A 72 -16.31 10.53 -11.27
C SER A 72 -15.05 10.91 -12.05
N SER A 73 -13.97 10.14 -11.95
CA SER A 73 -12.73 10.42 -12.68
C SER A 73 -11.88 9.16 -12.88
N PRO A 74 -12.24 8.31 -13.87
CA PRO A 74 -11.51 7.08 -14.16
C PRO A 74 -10.09 7.30 -14.68
N SER A 75 -9.77 8.53 -15.09
CA SER A 75 -8.44 8.96 -15.53
C SER A 75 -7.77 9.90 -14.54
N ALA A 76 -8.27 9.98 -13.29
CA ALA A 76 -7.67 10.86 -12.29
C ALA A 76 -6.17 10.57 -12.14
N ALA A 77 -5.38 11.63 -12.08
CA ALA A 77 -4.01 11.54 -11.61
C ALA A 77 -4.01 10.92 -10.20
N LEU A 78 -2.90 10.27 -9.83
CA LEU A 78 -2.72 9.76 -8.47
C LEU A 78 -2.84 10.95 -7.51
N ASP A 79 -3.59 10.79 -6.43
CA ASP A 79 -3.61 11.83 -5.39
C ASP A 79 -2.25 11.85 -4.69
N THR A 80 -1.58 12.99 -4.77
CA THR A 80 -0.26 13.22 -4.17
C THR A 80 -0.34 14.27 -3.06
N SER A 81 -1.52 14.63 -2.57
CA SER A 81 -1.70 15.74 -1.63
C SER A 81 -1.35 15.38 -0.19
N ALA A 82 -1.59 14.13 0.22
CA ALA A 82 -1.24 13.65 1.55
C ALA A 82 0.29 13.65 1.76
N PRO A 83 0.78 14.13 2.93
CA PRO A 83 2.19 14.02 3.27
C PRO A 83 2.56 12.56 3.55
N ILE A 84 3.83 12.20 3.33
CA ILE A 84 4.37 10.93 3.81
C ILE A 84 4.80 11.11 5.27
N ASP A 85 4.02 10.56 6.20
CA ASP A 85 4.31 10.59 7.63
C ASP A 85 4.13 9.20 8.25
N GLY A 86 4.42 9.05 9.54
CA GLY A 86 4.36 7.74 10.23
C GLY A 86 2.96 7.25 10.56
N SER A 87 1.90 7.78 9.92
CA SER A 87 0.53 7.30 10.12
C SER A 87 0.17 6.20 9.14
N ASN A 88 -0.65 5.25 9.58
CA ASN A 88 -1.14 4.17 8.71
C ASN A 88 -2.12 4.74 7.66
N PRO A 89 -1.83 4.64 6.36
CA PRO A 89 -2.66 5.21 5.33
C PRO A 89 -3.97 4.43 5.16
N ALA A 90 -5.08 5.14 5.00
CA ALA A 90 -6.37 4.53 4.75
C ALA A 90 -6.41 3.85 3.38
N GLY A 91 -7.04 2.68 3.29
CA GLY A 91 -7.20 1.96 2.03
C GLY A 91 -5.96 1.22 1.53
N LEU A 92 -4.84 1.27 2.25
CA LEU A 92 -3.69 0.39 2.01
C LEU A 92 -4.05 -1.04 2.44
N VAL A 93 -3.93 -2.00 1.53
CA VAL A 93 -4.12 -3.41 1.85
C VAL A 93 -3.39 -4.34 0.87
N PHE A 94 -2.79 -5.40 1.38
CA PHE A 94 -2.29 -6.51 0.56
C PHE A 94 -3.39 -7.55 0.40
N VAL A 95 -3.97 -7.62 -0.80
CA VAL A 95 -5.06 -8.52 -1.11
C VAL A 95 -4.48 -9.83 -1.65
N MET A 96 -5.03 -10.94 -1.19
CA MET A 96 -4.58 -12.26 -1.59
C MET A 96 -5.17 -12.65 -2.95
N HIS A 97 -4.37 -13.29 -3.82
CA HIS A 97 -4.86 -13.87 -5.09
C HIS A 97 -5.85 -15.02 -4.84
N ALA A 98 -5.66 -15.74 -3.74
CA ALA A 98 -6.53 -16.80 -3.23
C ALA A 98 -6.43 -16.86 -1.70
N GLU A 99 -7.39 -17.49 -1.03
CA GLU A 99 -7.32 -17.66 0.43
C GLU A 99 -6.02 -18.37 0.84
N CYS A 100 -5.27 -17.75 1.76
CA CYS A 100 -4.03 -18.28 2.29
C CYS A 100 -4.18 -18.55 3.79
N THR A 101 -4.42 -19.82 4.16
CA THR A 101 -4.90 -20.15 5.51
C THR A 101 -3.86 -20.07 6.63
N PHE A 102 -2.57 -20.15 6.28
CA PHE A 102 -1.46 -20.01 7.22
C PHE A 102 -1.11 -18.55 7.53
N LEU A 103 -1.69 -17.59 6.80
CA LEU A 103 -1.48 -16.17 7.04
C LEU A 103 -2.61 -15.57 7.87
N PRO A 104 -2.32 -14.59 8.76
CA PRO A 104 -3.33 -13.76 9.40
C PRO A 104 -4.14 -13.01 8.35
N ARG A 105 -5.45 -13.20 8.32
CA ARG A 105 -6.29 -12.67 7.23
C ARG A 105 -7.62 -12.12 7.71
N GLU A 106 -8.07 -11.09 7.01
CA GLU A 106 -9.38 -10.47 7.18
C GLU A 106 -9.98 -10.17 5.80
N LEU A 107 -11.26 -9.82 5.74
CA LEU A 107 -11.88 -9.42 4.47
C LEU A 107 -11.34 -8.07 4.02
N ALA A 108 -10.89 -7.98 2.76
CA ALA A 108 -10.28 -6.77 2.22
C ALA A 108 -11.19 -5.53 2.32
N LYS A 109 -12.52 -5.72 2.23
CA LYS A 109 -13.52 -4.65 2.35
C LYS A 109 -13.50 -3.90 3.68
N LEU A 110 -12.97 -4.51 4.74
CA LEU A 110 -12.86 -3.88 6.05
C LEU A 110 -11.79 -2.77 6.04
N HIS A 111 -10.80 -2.89 5.16
CA HIS A 111 -9.61 -2.04 5.11
C HIS A 111 -9.60 -1.13 3.87
N ALA A 112 -10.22 -1.58 2.78
CA ALA A 112 -10.30 -0.88 1.51
C ALA A 112 -11.76 -0.66 1.08
N SER A 113 -12.55 -0.03 1.95
CA SER A 113 -13.93 0.31 1.66
C SER A 113 -14.05 1.19 0.40
N GLY A 114 -14.99 0.86 -0.48
CA GLY A 114 -15.18 1.57 -1.75
C GLY A 114 -14.32 1.08 -2.91
N TYR A 115 -13.42 0.11 -2.69
CA TYR A 115 -12.69 -0.56 -3.76
C TYR A 115 -13.56 -1.59 -4.49
N GLY A 116 -14.73 -1.92 -3.92
CA GLY A 116 -15.61 -3.02 -4.35
C GLY A 116 -14.90 -4.37 -4.38
N LEU A 117 -14.02 -4.54 -3.39
CA LEU A 117 -13.63 -5.83 -2.88
C LEU A 117 -14.74 -6.23 -1.90
N ASP A 118 -15.33 -7.41 -2.08
CA ASP A 118 -16.51 -7.85 -1.32
C ASP A 118 -16.21 -9.13 -0.52
N GLU A 119 -15.53 -10.08 -1.17
CA GLU A 119 -15.27 -11.44 -0.66
C GLU A 119 -13.78 -11.77 -0.64
N GLU A 120 -12.93 -10.90 -1.20
CA GLU A 120 -11.50 -11.09 -1.26
C GLU A 120 -10.88 -11.07 0.14
N TRP A 121 -9.99 -12.03 0.38
CA TRP A 121 -9.14 -12.04 1.56
C TRP A 121 -7.99 -11.07 1.40
N ALA A 122 -7.61 -10.44 2.50
CA ALA A 122 -6.45 -9.60 2.60
C ALA A 122 -5.64 -9.98 3.84
N LEU A 123 -4.35 -9.63 3.80
CA LEU A 123 -3.53 -9.65 5.00
C LEU A 123 -4.12 -8.68 6.04
N ALA A 124 -4.19 -9.11 7.29
CA ALA A 124 -4.59 -8.23 8.37
C ALA A 124 -3.55 -7.10 8.53
N PRO A 125 -3.94 -5.81 8.55
CA PRO A 125 -2.97 -4.69 8.51
C PRO A 125 -1.98 -4.63 9.67
N TYR A 126 -2.27 -5.30 10.79
CA TYR A 126 -1.40 -5.38 11.96
C TYR A 126 -0.41 -6.55 11.92
N ALA A 127 -0.44 -7.38 10.87
CA ALA A 127 0.23 -8.67 10.84
C ALA A 127 1.36 -8.76 9.79
N ILE A 128 2.00 -7.63 9.46
CA ILE A 128 3.11 -7.60 8.48
C ILE A 128 4.28 -8.47 8.96
N ASP A 129 4.68 -8.35 10.23
CA ASP A 129 5.80 -9.10 10.80
C ASP A 129 5.47 -10.60 10.87
N ASP A 130 4.32 -10.96 11.46
CA ASP A 130 3.85 -12.36 11.51
C ASP A 130 3.76 -12.99 10.11
N ALA A 131 3.28 -12.24 9.11
CA ALA A 131 3.21 -12.73 7.74
C ALA A 131 4.58 -12.89 7.09
N THR A 132 5.54 -12.03 7.41
CA THR A 132 6.91 -12.14 6.93
C THR A 132 7.56 -13.43 7.43
N ASP A 133 7.38 -13.75 8.72
CA ASP A 133 7.87 -14.99 9.34
C ASP A 133 7.22 -16.22 8.72
N GLU A 134 5.89 -16.19 8.56
CA GLU A 134 5.14 -17.30 7.98
C GLU A 134 5.48 -17.54 6.50
N LEU A 135 5.65 -16.47 5.71
CA LEU A 135 6.11 -16.58 4.31
C LEU A 135 7.51 -17.18 4.24
N PHE A 136 8.43 -16.73 5.11
CA PHE A 136 9.79 -17.25 5.20
C PHE A 136 9.81 -18.74 5.59
N ALA A 137 9.07 -19.10 6.63
CA ALA A 137 8.96 -20.48 7.12
C ALA A 137 8.40 -21.43 6.05
N ASN A 138 7.39 -20.99 5.31
CA ASN A 138 6.75 -21.78 4.25
C ASN A 138 7.45 -21.67 2.89
N ARG A 139 8.46 -20.80 2.76
CA ARG A 139 9.19 -20.53 1.50
C ARG A 139 8.26 -20.07 0.36
N VAL A 140 7.26 -19.28 0.69
CA VAL A 140 6.27 -18.77 -0.27
C VAL A 140 6.65 -17.35 -0.68
N ARG A 141 6.73 -17.10 -1.99
CA ARG A 141 7.09 -15.76 -2.49
C ARG A 141 5.92 -14.81 -2.30
N PRO A 142 6.13 -13.58 -1.79
CA PRO A 142 5.07 -12.60 -1.57
C PRO A 142 4.22 -12.32 -2.82
N ARG A 143 4.86 -12.21 -4.00
CA ARG A 143 4.16 -11.97 -5.29
C ARG A 143 3.17 -13.07 -5.69
N ASP A 144 3.41 -14.30 -5.24
CA ASP A 144 2.54 -15.43 -5.55
C ASP A 144 1.29 -15.43 -4.65
N VAL A 145 1.31 -14.65 -3.56
CA VAL A 145 0.22 -14.54 -2.60
C VAL A 145 -0.54 -13.24 -2.78
N PHE A 146 0.15 -12.12 -2.96
CA PHE A 146 -0.42 -10.79 -2.82
C PHE A 146 -0.39 -9.94 -4.09
N TRP A 147 -1.34 -9.02 -4.14
CA TRP A 147 -1.25 -7.76 -4.89
C TRP A 147 -1.58 -6.59 -3.95
N LEU A 148 -1.11 -5.39 -4.29
CA LEU A 148 -1.27 -4.19 -3.46
C LEU A 148 -2.49 -3.37 -3.92
N ALA A 149 -3.42 -3.09 -3.00
CA ALA A 149 -4.42 -2.05 -3.15
C ALA A 149 -3.96 -0.79 -2.39
N ALA A 150 -3.85 0.33 -3.11
CA ALA A 150 -3.48 1.63 -2.53
C ALA A 150 -4.11 2.77 -3.36
N PRO A 151 -4.81 3.75 -2.77
CA PRO A 151 -5.62 4.71 -3.53
C PRO A 151 -4.83 5.95 -3.95
N ASP A 152 -3.81 6.29 -3.16
CA ASP A 152 -3.04 7.54 -3.26
C ASP A 152 -1.55 7.26 -3.07
N LEU A 153 -0.75 8.32 -3.20
CA LEU A 153 0.70 8.23 -3.06
C LEU A 153 1.12 7.82 -1.64
N HIS A 154 0.40 8.24 -0.60
CA HIS A 154 0.74 7.94 0.78
C HIS A 154 0.64 6.43 1.05
N ALA A 155 -0.49 5.84 0.66
CA ALA A 155 -0.68 4.39 0.71
C ALA A 155 0.30 3.63 -0.18
N LEU A 156 0.62 4.14 -1.37
CA LEU A 156 1.58 3.47 -2.26
C LEU A 156 2.98 3.44 -1.65
N VAL A 157 3.45 4.53 -1.04
CA VAL A 157 4.77 4.57 -0.40
C VAL A 157 4.85 3.59 0.77
N TRP A 158 3.86 3.55 1.65
CA TRP A 158 3.80 2.58 2.74
C TRP A 158 3.62 1.14 2.25
N GLY A 159 2.84 0.92 1.19
CA GLY A 159 2.75 -0.40 0.56
C GLY A 159 4.08 -0.86 -0.04
N LEU A 160 4.88 0.05 -0.61
CA LEU A 160 6.23 -0.29 -1.06
C LEU A 160 7.17 -0.55 0.12
N HIS A 161 7.02 0.19 1.22
CA HIS A 161 7.78 -0.02 2.46
C HIS A 161 7.50 -1.41 3.05
N ASP A 162 6.23 -1.76 3.27
CA ASP A 162 5.83 -3.07 3.78
C ASP A 162 6.21 -4.20 2.82
N TRP A 163 6.21 -3.93 1.51
CA TRP A 163 6.70 -4.91 0.54
C TRP A 163 8.17 -5.26 0.78
N VAL A 164 9.00 -4.33 1.26
CA VAL A 164 10.38 -4.62 1.67
C VAL A 164 10.41 -5.63 2.81
N HIS A 165 9.51 -5.53 3.79
CA HIS A 165 9.45 -6.50 4.90
C HIS A 165 9.27 -7.93 4.40
N PHE A 166 8.32 -8.19 3.48
CA PHE A 166 8.09 -9.55 3.01
C PHE A 166 9.28 -10.21 2.29
N HIS A 167 10.27 -9.42 1.85
CA HIS A 167 11.47 -9.90 1.18
C HIS A 167 12.67 -10.10 2.10
N ASN A 168 12.54 -9.74 3.38
CA ASN A 168 13.63 -9.74 4.34
C ASN A 168 13.15 -10.27 5.67
N HIS A 169 13.85 -11.24 6.23
CA HIS A 169 13.59 -11.73 7.58
C HIS A 169 14.68 -11.22 8.53
N GLY A 170 14.31 -11.00 9.77
CA GLY A 170 15.20 -10.50 10.81
C GLY A 170 14.51 -10.45 12.16
N PRO A 171 15.28 -10.26 13.24
CA PRO A 171 14.71 -10.09 14.57
C PRO A 171 13.99 -8.74 14.73
N PHE A 172 14.27 -7.77 13.85
CA PHE A 172 13.71 -6.40 13.88
C PHE A 172 13.94 -5.66 15.23
N ASP A 173 14.93 -6.10 16.00
CA ASP A 173 15.29 -5.56 17.33
C ASP A 173 15.83 -4.12 17.27
N ASP A 174 16.18 -3.64 16.08
CA ASP A 174 16.55 -2.26 15.80
C ASP A 174 15.51 -1.62 14.86
N PRO A 175 14.36 -1.13 15.39
CA PRO A 175 13.32 -0.54 14.55
C PRO A 175 13.83 0.65 13.74
N PRO A 176 14.56 1.65 14.28
CA PRO A 176 15.04 2.77 13.47
C PRO A 176 15.91 2.36 12.28
N ALA A 177 16.78 1.35 12.44
CA ALA A 177 17.61 0.87 11.34
C ALA A 177 16.80 0.05 10.31
N THR A 178 15.87 -0.79 10.78
CA THR A 178 14.95 -1.55 9.93
C THR A 178 14.14 -0.60 9.05
N GLU A 179 13.55 0.42 9.68
CA GLU A 179 12.72 1.43 9.03
C GLU A 179 13.51 2.25 8.01
N LEU A 180 14.75 2.65 8.33
CA LEU A 180 15.63 3.33 7.38
C LEU A 180 15.90 2.49 6.13
N GLN A 181 16.18 1.19 6.32
CA GLN A 181 16.42 0.27 5.22
C GLN A 181 15.19 0.15 4.31
N CYS A 182 14.00 0.00 4.90
CA CYS A 182 12.74 -0.12 4.19
C CYS A 182 12.38 1.19 3.46
N ASP A 183 12.52 2.35 4.12
CA ASP A 183 12.25 3.68 3.55
C ASP A 183 13.12 3.97 2.31
N LEU A 184 14.42 3.64 2.36
CA LEU A 184 15.33 3.84 1.24
C LEU A 184 14.98 2.95 0.05
N VAL A 185 14.62 1.70 0.30
CA VAL A 185 14.23 0.75 -0.76
C VAL A 185 12.91 1.16 -1.38
N ALA A 186 11.92 1.52 -0.56
CA ALA A 186 10.63 2.02 -1.04
C ALA A 186 10.80 3.26 -1.93
N LEU A 187 11.63 4.22 -1.52
CA LEU A 187 11.93 5.40 -2.35
C LEU A 187 12.65 5.04 -3.65
N ALA A 188 13.58 4.08 -3.64
CA ALA A 188 14.27 3.65 -4.84
C ALA A 188 13.31 2.96 -5.83
N TRP A 189 12.40 2.13 -5.34
CA TRP A 189 11.35 1.53 -6.16
C TRP A 189 10.36 2.58 -6.67
N LEU A 190 9.97 3.56 -5.86
CA LEU A 190 9.14 4.67 -6.29
C LEU A 190 9.79 5.43 -7.47
N ARG A 191 11.10 5.73 -7.36
CA ARG A 191 11.89 6.37 -8.43
C ARG A 191 11.91 5.54 -9.71
N ALA A 192 12.15 4.24 -9.60
CA ALA A 192 12.19 3.33 -10.74
C ALA A 192 10.86 3.25 -11.49
N ASN A 193 9.75 3.48 -10.78
CA ASN A 193 8.40 3.38 -11.35
C ASN A 193 7.75 4.74 -11.65
N ARG A 194 8.39 5.87 -11.32
CA ARG A 194 7.79 7.22 -11.36
C ARG A 194 7.04 7.52 -12.67
N ASP A 195 7.65 7.19 -13.81
CA ASP A 195 7.10 7.51 -15.13
C ASP A 195 5.90 6.61 -15.44
N ARG A 196 5.92 5.35 -14.98
CA ARG A 196 4.84 4.37 -15.14
C ARG A 196 3.61 4.73 -14.30
N ILE A 197 3.81 5.32 -13.13
CA ILE A 197 2.73 5.74 -12.22
C ILE A 197 2.32 7.22 -12.41
N GLY A 198 2.96 7.94 -13.33
CA GLY A 198 2.63 9.32 -13.70
C GLY A 198 3.06 10.36 -12.67
N LEU A 199 4.15 10.13 -11.93
CA LEU A 199 4.68 11.09 -10.96
C LEU A 199 5.74 12.01 -11.56
N GLY A 200 5.64 13.30 -11.23
CA GLY A 200 6.69 14.29 -11.49
C GLY A 200 7.88 14.12 -10.55
N GLN A 201 9.06 14.59 -10.98
CA GLN A 201 10.28 14.55 -10.17
C GLN A 201 10.14 15.36 -8.88
N ASP A 202 9.42 16.48 -8.94
CA ASP A 202 9.13 17.36 -7.80
C ASP A 202 8.38 16.63 -6.67
N VAL A 203 7.47 15.72 -7.03
CA VAL A 203 6.75 14.87 -6.07
C VAL A 203 7.70 13.87 -5.43
N VAL A 204 8.56 13.21 -6.21
CA VAL A 204 9.54 12.26 -5.70
C VAL A 204 10.55 12.94 -4.77
N ASP A 205 11.01 14.14 -5.12
CA ASP A 205 11.92 14.93 -4.28
C ASP A 205 11.25 15.35 -2.96
N ARG A 206 9.94 15.62 -2.98
CA ARG A 206 9.18 15.88 -1.76
C ARG A 206 9.12 14.63 -0.88
N VAL A 207 8.76 13.47 -1.43
CA VAL A 207 8.73 12.20 -0.70
C VAL A 207 10.09 11.90 -0.07
N ALA A 208 11.19 12.12 -0.80
CA ALA A 208 12.54 11.93 -0.27
C ALA A 208 12.82 12.79 0.98
N ARG A 209 12.42 14.08 0.95
CA ARG A 209 12.56 14.97 2.12
C ARG A 209 11.68 14.54 3.29
N GLU A 210 10.46 14.09 3.01
CA GLU A 210 9.50 13.63 4.03
C GLU A 210 10.00 12.36 4.74
N LEU A 211 10.52 11.38 3.99
CA LEU A 211 11.13 10.17 4.54
C LEU A 211 12.42 10.47 5.33
N ALA A 212 13.26 11.39 4.84
CA ALA A 212 14.44 11.84 5.60
C ALA A 212 14.05 12.48 6.94
N ALA A 213 12.99 13.31 6.95
CA ALA A 213 12.47 13.90 8.18
C ALA A 213 11.87 12.84 9.12
N LEU A 214 11.16 11.85 8.58
CA LEU A 214 10.61 10.73 9.36
C LEU A 214 11.72 9.89 9.98
N THR A 215 12.77 9.57 9.22
CA THR A 215 13.96 8.86 9.72
C THR A 215 14.58 9.59 10.90
N ARG A 216 14.81 10.91 10.79
CA ARG A 216 15.36 11.71 11.90
C ARG A 216 14.52 11.61 13.16
N ARG A 217 13.19 11.67 13.02
CA ARG A 217 12.26 11.51 14.16
C ARG A 217 12.41 10.14 14.79
N ARG A 218 12.37 9.06 13.99
CA ARG A 218 12.51 7.67 14.46
C ARG A 218 13.80 7.45 15.26
N PHE A 219 14.94 7.93 14.76
CA PHE A 219 16.21 7.84 15.48
C PHE A 219 16.22 8.71 16.75
N GLY A 220 15.68 9.93 16.67
CA GLY A 220 15.56 10.84 17.82
C GLY A 220 14.69 10.27 18.95
N ASP A 221 13.52 9.73 18.59
CA ASP A 221 12.57 9.12 19.52
C ASP A 221 13.15 7.86 20.19
N ALA A 222 13.99 7.12 19.45
CA ALA A 222 14.73 5.97 19.99
C ALA A 222 15.97 6.37 20.82
N GLY A 223 16.31 7.67 20.89
CA GLY A 223 17.52 8.15 21.57
C GLY A 223 18.83 7.68 20.92
N ARG A 224 18.81 7.40 19.61
CA ARG A 224 19.95 6.85 18.86
C ARG A 224 20.60 7.91 17.96
N PRO A 225 21.92 7.86 17.77
CA PRO A 225 22.58 8.74 16.82
C PRO A 225 22.17 8.37 15.39
N MET A 226 22.10 9.38 14.53
CA MET A 226 21.91 9.14 13.10
C MET A 226 23.08 8.33 12.52
N PRO A 227 22.81 7.43 11.56
CA PRO A 227 23.83 6.61 10.90
C PRO A 227 24.80 7.43 10.04
N VAL A 228 24.34 8.57 9.54
CA VAL A 228 25.07 9.48 8.65
C VAL A 228 24.81 10.92 9.06
N ASP A 229 25.79 11.80 8.84
CA ASP A 229 25.66 13.23 9.12
C ASP A 229 24.64 13.91 8.18
N ASP A 230 24.61 13.48 6.92
CA ASP A 230 23.73 14.04 5.87
C ASP A 230 22.65 13.06 5.42
N VAL A 231 21.64 12.88 6.27
CA VAL A 231 20.47 12.04 5.93
C VAL A 231 19.63 12.61 4.78
N GLU A 232 19.61 13.94 4.60
CA GLU A 232 18.91 14.54 3.47
C GLU A 232 19.59 14.16 2.14
N GLY A 233 20.92 14.28 2.10
CA GLY A 233 21.73 13.81 0.99
C GLY A 233 21.58 12.31 0.73
N LEU A 234 21.49 11.49 1.77
CA LEU A 234 21.24 10.05 1.65
C LEU A 234 19.94 9.75 0.90
N PHE A 235 18.84 10.43 1.27
CA PHE A 235 17.56 10.25 0.60
C PHE A 235 17.49 10.95 -0.76
N ALA A 236 18.24 12.04 -0.99
CA ALA A 236 18.26 12.76 -2.26
C ALA A 236 19.10 12.04 -3.35
N ALA A 237 20.15 11.31 -2.95
CA ALA A 237 21.04 10.60 -3.85
C ALA A 237 20.41 9.32 -4.45
N PRO A 238 21.01 8.75 -5.52
CA PRO A 238 20.72 7.39 -5.94
C PRO A 238 20.90 6.39 -4.78
N TYR A 239 20.19 5.26 -4.85
CA TYR A 239 20.25 4.25 -3.80
C TYR A 239 21.70 3.78 -3.55
N PRO A 240 22.15 3.68 -2.27
CA PRO A 240 23.54 3.33 -1.97
C PRO A 240 23.92 1.93 -2.46
N SER A 241 25.11 1.79 -3.03
CA SER A 241 25.66 0.49 -3.46
C SER A 241 26.41 -0.26 -2.35
N SER A 242 26.54 0.34 -1.17
CA SER A 242 27.30 -0.19 -0.03
C SER A 242 26.63 0.17 1.30
N MET A 243 27.02 -0.54 2.37
CA MET A 243 26.59 -0.28 3.74
C MET A 243 26.83 1.18 4.15
N VAL A 244 25.81 1.80 4.74
CA VAL A 244 25.85 3.17 5.29
C VAL A 244 25.66 3.16 6.81
N TYR A 245 25.35 2.02 7.41
CA TYR A 245 25.14 1.85 8.84
C TYR A 245 25.60 0.46 9.32
N GLY A 246 26.39 0.40 10.39
CA GLY A 246 26.91 -0.82 10.99
C GLY A 246 27.66 -0.58 12.29
#